data_AF-A0A354DJB3-F1
#
_entry.id   AF-A0A354DJB3-F1
#
_cell.length_a   1.000
_cell.length_b   1.000
_cell.length_c   1.000
_cell.angle_alpha   90.00
_cell.angle_beta   90.00
_cell.angle_gamma   90.00
#
_symmetry.space_group_name_H-M   'P 1'
#
loop_
_entity.id
_entity.type
_entity.pdbx_description
1 polymer ?
#
loop_
_entity_poly.entity_id
_entity_poly.type
_entity_poly.pdbx_seq_one_letter_code
_entity_poly.pdbx_strand_id
1 'polypeptide(L)'
;MGVRLLRIAAVYFAIASIIGLYSFFFPTDLGSLVANLSAGWASLALAGIIYHVFPKAAQTGLAQTYFWVYNIGLPVGIIGGLLSLGWLSGIATIAMLVGLLIFAITVYKDLT
;
A
#
# COMPACT_ATOMS: atom_id res chain seq x y z
N MET A 1 13.04 -1.93 10.32
CA MET A 1 12.02 -1.97 9.26
C MET A 1 10.98 -0.85 9.38
N GLY A 2 10.37 -0.61 10.55
CA GLY A 2 9.24 0.33 10.72
C GLY A 2 9.46 1.76 10.21
N VAL A 3 10.61 2.40 10.52
CA VAL A 3 10.89 3.77 10.06
C VAL A 3 11.04 3.87 8.53
N ARG A 4 11.56 2.82 7.86
CA ARG A 4 11.64 2.79 6.39
C ARG A 4 10.25 2.71 5.76
N LEU A 5 9.36 1.90 6.35
CA LEU A 5 7.96 1.81 5.95
C LEU A 5 7.22 3.14 6.06
N LEU A 6 7.44 3.88 7.16
CA LEU A 6 6.87 5.21 7.35
C LEU A 6 7.35 6.20 6.29
N ARG A 7 8.64 6.20 5.94
CA ARG A 7 9.17 7.04 4.86
C ARG A 7 8.55 6.70 3.51
N ILE A 8 8.40 5.41 3.21
CA ILE A 8 7.76 4.93 1.98
C ILE A 8 6.27 5.31 1.94
N ALA A 9 5.56 5.16 3.07
CA ALA A 9 4.16 5.55 3.20
C ALA A 9 3.97 7.06 2.94
N ALA A 10 4.86 7.90 3.46
CA ALA A 10 4.81 9.34 3.21
C ALA A 10 4.97 9.68 1.71
N VAL A 11 5.85 8.98 1.00
CA VAL A 11 6.02 9.15 -0.45
C VAL A 11 4.76 8.71 -1.20
N TYR A 12 4.20 7.54 -0.88
CA TYR A 12 2.97 7.08 -1.53
C TYR A 12 1.77 7.98 -1.24
N PHE A 13 1.66 8.54 -0.04
CA PHE A 13 0.64 9.52 0.30
C PHE A 13 0.77 10.80 -0.54
N ALA A 14 1.99 11.29 -0.72
CA ALA A 14 2.24 12.44 -1.59
C ALA A 14 1.84 12.15 -3.05
N ILE A 15 2.21 10.98 -3.58
CA ILE A 15 1.85 10.56 -4.94
C ILE A 15 0.32 10.45 -5.08
N ALA A 16 -0.36 9.78 -4.14
CA ALA A 16 -1.83 9.64 -4.14
C ALA A 16 -2.52 11.00 -4.14
N SER A 17 -2.01 11.95 -3.34
CA SER A 17 -2.53 13.31 -3.23
C SER A 17 -2.35 14.11 -4.52
N ILE A 18 -1.17 14.00 -5.15
CA ILE A 18 -0.88 14.66 -6.43
C ILE A 18 -1.80 14.12 -7.54
N ILE A 19 -1.97 12.79 -7.63
CA ILE A 19 -2.85 12.16 -8.63
C ILE A 19 -4.32 12.52 -8.37
N GLY A 20 -4.76 12.52 -7.11
CA GLY A 20 -6.12 12.92 -6.74
C GLY A 20 -6.42 14.37 -7.11
N LEU A 21 -5.45 15.27 -6.87
CA LEU A 21 -5.56 16.68 -7.23
C LEU A 21 -5.56 16.86 -8.75
N TYR A 22 -4.74 16.11 -9.48
CA TYR A 22 -4.78 16.08 -10.95
C TYR A 22 -6.16 15.66 -11.48
N SER A 23 -6.75 14.59 -10.93
CA SER A 23 -8.08 14.12 -11.35
C SER A 23 -9.22 15.05 -11.01
N PHE A 24 -9.03 15.94 -10.02
CA PHE A 24 -9.99 17.00 -9.73
C PHE A 24 -10.01 18.08 -10.81
N PHE A 25 -8.82 18.49 -11.31
CA PHE A 25 -8.71 19.50 -12.36
C PHE A 25 -8.95 18.94 -13.77
N PHE A 26 -8.60 17.68 -13.99
CA PHE A 26 -8.75 16.99 -15.27
C PHE A 26 -9.68 15.79 -15.08
N PRO A 27 -10.90 15.77 -15.63
CA PRO A 27 -11.87 14.69 -15.47
C PRO A 27 -11.33 13.40 -16.12
N THR A 28 -10.56 12.68 -15.32
CA THR A 28 -9.84 11.47 -15.66
C THR A 28 -10.31 10.39 -14.71
N ASP A 29 -10.58 9.19 -15.23
CA ASP A 29 -11.09 8.08 -14.43
C ASP A 29 -9.98 7.38 -13.63
N LEU A 30 -9.27 8.16 -12.81
CA LEU A 30 -8.20 7.69 -11.92
C LEU A 30 -8.69 7.54 -10.47
N GLY A 31 -10.00 7.68 -10.22
CA GLY A 31 -10.56 7.58 -8.86
C GLY A 31 -10.20 6.26 -8.18
N SER A 32 -10.28 5.15 -8.92
CA SER A 32 -9.86 3.83 -8.45
C SER A 32 -8.37 3.75 -8.13
N LEU A 33 -7.51 4.41 -8.91
CA LEU A 33 -6.08 4.48 -8.66
C LEU A 33 -5.78 5.25 -7.37
N VAL A 34 -6.42 6.41 -7.19
CA VAL A 34 -6.29 7.24 -5.98
C VAL A 34 -6.76 6.48 -4.75
N ALA A 35 -7.89 5.77 -4.83
CA ALA A 35 -8.41 4.95 -3.73
C ALA A 35 -7.47 3.82 -3.33
N ASN A 36 -6.89 3.10 -4.30
CA ASN A 36 -5.91 2.05 -4.02
C ASN A 36 -4.64 2.62 -3.39
N LEU A 37 -4.09 3.70 -3.95
CA LEU A 37 -2.92 4.37 -3.38
C LEU A 37 -3.18 4.89 -1.97
N SER A 38 -4.37 5.44 -1.72
CA SER A 38 -4.78 5.96 -0.41
C SER A 38 -4.92 4.86 0.64
N ALA A 39 -5.53 3.73 0.31
CA ALA A 39 -5.59 2.57 1.18
C ALA A 39 -4.19 1.99 1.45
N GLY A 40 -3.31 2.04 0.44
CA GLY A 40 -1.97 1.46 0.54
C GLY A 40 -1.00 2.23 1.42
N TRP A 41 -0.95 3.56 1.34
CA TRP A 41 -0.08 4.33 2.24
C TRP A 41 -0.55 4.21 3.70
N ALA A 42 -1.87 4.21 3.95
CA ALA A 42 -2.42 4.12 5.30
C ALA A 42 -2.00 2.80 5.96
N SER A 43 -2.08 1.69 5.21
CA SER A 43 -1.70 0.37 5.68
C SER A 43 -0.18 0.26 5.91
N LEU A 44 0.64 0.85 5.03
CA LEU A 44 2.10 0.93 5.21
C LEU A 44 2.50 1.80 6.42
N ALA A 45 1.79 2.91 6.66
CA ALA A 45 2.02 3.78 7.81
C ALA A 45 1.68 3.05 9.12
N LEU A 46 0.52 2.38 9.18
CA LEU A 46 0.11 1.57 10.32
C LEU A 46 1.10 0.43 10.59
N ALA A 47 1.51 -0.32 9.57
CA ALA A 47 2.53 -1.36 9.70
C ALA A 47 3.88 -0.78 10.16
N GLY A 48 4.27 0.38 9.64
CA GLY A 48 5.48 1.09 10.05
C GLY A 48 5.47 1.49 11.52
N ILE A 49 4.34 1.97 12.03
CA ILE A 49 4.12 2.31 13.44
C ILE A 49 4.14 1.04 14.29
N ILE A 50 3.40 0.01 13.91
CA ILE A 50 3.33 -1.26 14.67
C ILE A 50 4.71 -1.91 14.76
N TYR A 51 5.48 -1.95 13.68
CA TYR A 51 6.84 -2.51 13.71
C TYR A 51 7.85 -1.63 14.44
N HIS A 52 7.53 -0.35 14.68
CA HIS A 52 8.34 0.51 15.52
C HIS A 52 8.05 0.29 17.01
N VAL A 53 6.77 0.13 17.38
CA VAL A 53 6.32 -0.11 18.76
C VAL A 53 6.57 -1.56 19.19
N PHE A 54 6.35 -2.52 18.30
CA PHE A 54 6.47 -3.97 18.54
C PHE A 54 7.54 -4.58 17.62
N PRO A 55 8.83 -4.38 17.92
CA PRO A 55 9.93 -4.85 17.06
C PRO A 55 9.99 -6.38 16.91
N LYS A 56 9.39 -7.16 17.82
CA LYS A 56 9.27 -8.63 17.70
C LYS A 56 8.25 -9.07 16.62
N ALA A 57 7.14 -8.34 16.48
CA ALA A 57 6.15 -8.61 15.42
C ALA A 57 6.69 -8.32 14.01
N ALA A 58 7.70 -7.43 13.92
CA ALA A 58 8.39 -7.12 12.66
C ALA A 58 9.33 -8.23 12.16
N GLN A 59 9.61 -9.26 12.98
CA GLN A 59 10.49 -10.37 12.62
C GLN A 59 9.75 -11.56 12.01
N THR A 60 8.42 -11.53 11.95
CA THR A 60 7.63 -12.64 11.39
C THR A 60 7.72 -12.65 9.86
N GLY A 61 7.78 -13.83 9.25
CA GLY A 61 7.85 -13.96 7.79
C GLY A 61 6.65 -13.33 7.07
N LEU A 62 5.47 -13.32 7.72
CA LEU A 62 4.26 -12.68 7.21
C LEU A 62 4.39 -11.16 7.08
N ALA A 63 5.05 -10.51 8.05
CA ALA A 63 5.34 -9.08 8.01
C ALA A 63 6.24 -8.70 6.83
N GLN A 64 7.22 -9.55 6.50
CA GLN A 64 8.10 -9.35 5.33
C GLN A 64 7.37 -9.60 4.01
N THR A 65 6.53 -10.63 3.92
CA THR A 65 5.71 -10.89 2.73
C THR A 65 4.74 -9.75 2.48
N TYR A 66 4.07 -9.25 3.53
CA TYR A 66 3.22 -8.06 3.45
C TYR A 66 3.98 -6.86 2.90
N PHE A 67 5.18 -6.59 3.44
CA PHE A 67 6.03 -5.50 3.00
C PHE A 67 6.34 -5.57 1.50
N TRP A 68 6.74 -6.74 0.99
CA TRP A 68 7.13 -6.91 -0.42
C TRP A 68 5.94 -6.87 -1.37
N VAL A 69 4.84 -7.55 -1.02
CA VAL A 69 3.62 -7.57 -1.84
C VAL A 69 3.08 -6.16 -2.02
N TYR A 70 3.08 -5.34 -0.96
CA TYR A 70 2.63 -3.96 -1.06
C TYR A 70 3.58 -3.06 -1.84
N ASN A 71 4.90 -3.17 -1.60
CA ASN A 71 5.89 -2.32 -2.27
C ASN A 71 6.05 -2.64 -3.76
N ILE A 72 5.74 -3.85 -4.19
CA ILE A 72 5.77 -4.23 -5.61
C ILE A 72 4.39 -4.02 -6.26
N GLY A 73 3.30 -4.34 -5.55
CA GLY A 73 1.94 -4.17 -6.08
C GLY A 73 1.58 -2.72 -6.38
N LEU A 74 2.01 -1.77 -5.53
CA LEU A 74 1.73 -0.35 -5.70
C LEU A 74 2.31 0.25 -6.99
N PRO A 75 3.63 0.13 -7.28
CA PRO A 75 4.21 0.60 -8.54
C PRO A 75 3.58 -0.06 -9.77
N VAL A 76 3.30 -1.37 -9.70
CA VAL A 76 2.64 -2.11 -10.79
C VAL A 76 1.24 -1.55 -11.03
N GLY A 77 0.49 -1.23 -9.98
CA GLY A 77 -0.83 -0.60 -10.10
C GLY A 77 -0.78 0.80 -10.73
N ILE A 78 0.21 1.61 -10.35
CA ILE A 78 0.44 2.94 -10.95
C ILE A 78 0.76 2.83 -12.44
N ILE A 79 1.71 1.94 -12.80
CA ILE A 79 2.11 1.74 -14.20
C ILE A 79 0.93 1.19 -15.02
N GLY A 80 0.18 0.24 -14.46
CA GLY A 80 -1.01 -0.33 -15.09
C GLY A 80 -2.09 0.71 -15.35
N GLY A 81 -2.35 1.59 -14.38
CA GLY A 81 -3.31 2.70 -14.53
C GLY A 81 -2.86 3.73 -15.56
N LEU A 82 -1.60 4.17 -15.51
CA LEU A 82 -1.05 5.18 -16.43
C LEU A 82 -1.00 4.70 -17.88
N LEU A 83 -0.72 3.41 -18.10
CA LEU A 83 -0.68 2.81 -19.44
C LEU A 83 -2.05 2.29 -19.91
N SER A 84 -3.13 2.53 -19.16
CA SER A 84 -4.47 2.00 -19.43
C SER A 84 -4.52 0.46 -19.58
N LEU A 85 -3.60 -0.24 -18.92
CA LEU A 85 -3.55 -1.70 -18.86
C LEU A 85 -4.43 -2.20 -17.72
N GLY A 86 -5.74 -2.29 -17.96
CA GLY A 86 -6.73 -2.67 -16.95
C GLY A 86 -6.43 -3.99 -16.23
N TRP A 87 -5.87 -4.99 -16.92
CA TRP A 87 -5.48 -6.28 -16.34
C TRP A 87 -4.32 -6.15 -15.34
N LEU A 88 -3.35 -5.27 -15.61
CA LEU A 88 -2.20 -5.04 -14.75
C LEU A 88 -2.63 -4.31 -13.46
N SER A 89 -3.53 -3.34 -13.60
CA SER A 89 -4.18 -2.64 -12.49
C SER A 89 -5.01 -3.60 -11.61
N GLY A 90 -5.72 -4.55 -12.25
CA GLY A 90 -6.45 -5.60 -11.55
C GLY A 90 -5.55 -6.50 -10.69
N ILE A 91 -4.44 -6.97 -11.25
CA ILE A 91 -3.45 -7.79 -10.53
C ILE A 91 -2.87 -7.03 -9.32
N ALA A 92 -2.53 -5.75 -9.52
CA ALA A 92 -2.03 -4.90 -8.45
C ALA A 92 -3.05 -4.71 -7.31
N THR A 93 -4.31 -4.48 -7.66
CA THR A 93 -5.40 -4.30 -6.68
C THR A 93 -5.60 -5.58 -5.85
N ILE A 94 -5.58 -6.75 -6.50
CA ILE A 94 -5.68 -8.06 -5.81
C ILE A 94 -4.49 -8.26 -4.88
N ALA A 95 -3.28 -7.94 -5.33
CA ALA A 95 -2.08 -8.04 -4.50
C ALA A 95 -2.17 -7.14 -3.24
N MET A 96 -2.69 -5.92 -3.39
CA MET A 96 -2.89 -4.99 -2.27
C MET A 96 -3.97 -5.48 -1.29
N LEU A 97 -5.04 -6.10 -1.79
CA LEU A 97 -6.07 -6.73 -0.96
C LEU A 97 -5.48 -7.89 -0.15
N VAL A 98 -4.73 -8.78 -0.80
CA VAL A 98 -4.05 -9.91 -0.14
C VAL A 98 -3.09 -9.41 0.93
N GLY A 99 -2.33 -8.35 0.63
CA GLY A 99 -1.51 -7.67 1.62
C GLY A 99 -2.35 -7.21 2.82
N LEU A 100 -3.43 -6.47 2.59
CA LEU A 100 -4.27 -5.94 3.67
C LEU A 100 -4.79 -7.07 4.59
N LEU A 101 -5.21 -8.19 4.00
CA LEU A 101 -5.65 -9.37 4.75
C LEU A 101 -4.51 -9.99 5.59
N ILE A 102 -3.31 -10.10 5.03
CA ILE A 102 -2.13 -10.57 5.78
C ILE A 102 -1.85 -9.65 6.96
N PHE A 103 -1.90 -8.33 6.76
CA PHE A 103 -1.72 -7.36 7.83
C PHE A 103 -2.78 -7.51 8.93
N ALA A 104 -4.05 -7.66 8.56
CA ALA A 104 -5.13 -7.88 9.52
C ALA A 104 -4.90 -9.16 10.36
N ILE A 105 -4.45 -10.25 9.72
CA ILE A 105 -4.11 -11.50 10.40
C ILE A 105 -2.91 -11.34 11.33
N THR A 106 -1.85 -10.67 10.88
CA THR A 106 -0.66 -10.38 11.70
C THR A 106 -1.04 -9.56 12.93
N VAL A 107 -1.90 -8.55 12.78
CA VAL A 107 -2.40 -7.76 13.91
C VAL A 107 -3.17 -8.64 14.89
N TYR A 108 -4.09 -9.47 14.41
CA TYR A 108 -4.89 -10.33 15.30
C TYR A 108 -4.09 -11.45 15.97
N LYS A 109 -2.98 -11.90 15.39
CA LYS A 109 -2.20 -13.04 15.89
C LYS A 109 -0.99 -12.63 16.73
N ASP A 110 -0.34 -11.53 16.40
CA ASP A 110 0.93 -11.13 17.00
C ASP A 110 0.79 -10.00 18.05
N LEU A 111 -0.37 -9.34 18.16
CA LEU A 111 -0.64 -8.30 19.17
C LEU A 111 -1.51 -8.77 20.36
N THR A 112 -2.10 -9.96 20.31
CA THR A 112 -2.76 -10.64 21.45
C THR A 112 -1.85 -11.70 22.03
#